data_AF-A0A2E0DCT5-F1
#
_entry.id   AF-A0A2E0DCT5-F1
#
_cell.length_a   1.000
_cell.length_b   1.000
_cell.length_c   1.000
_cell.angle_alpha   90.00
_cell.angle_beta   90.00
_cell.angle_gamma   90.00
#
_symmetry.space_group_name_H-M   'P 1'
#
loop_
_entity.id
_entity.type
_entity.pdbx_description
1 polymer ?
#
loop_
_entity_poly.entity_id
_entity_poly.type
_entity_poly.pdbx_seq_one_letter_code
_entity_poly.pdbx_strand_id
1 'polypeptide(L)'
;MKKMSLRKRSQMIFRNHFLTHSMKINNSTISLNGLEFKSKIGLFDFEKESGNTFIVNVSIDVDKIIYDDTIEGTVDYSNLFSIIESEMSKEYNLIETVAHKISSSIHSQIKNIKLCRLEIIKKNPPIDGNVDNSSFILETTS
;
A
#
# COMPACT_ATOMS: atom_id res chain seq x y z
N MET A 1 50.18 -45.26 -15.56
CA MET A 1 49.79 -43.95 -16.13
C MET A 1 48.47 -44.08 -16.88
N LYS A 2 47.34 -43.76 -16.24
CA LYS A 2 45.99 -43.91 -16.80
C LYS A 2 45.62 -42.62 -17.53
N LYS A 3 45.47 -42.65 -18.86
CA LYS A 3 45.03 -41.51 -19.68
C LYS A 3 43.63 -41.08 -19.24
N MET A 4 43.57 -39.99 -18.47
CA MET A 4 42.34 -39.32 -18.08
C MET A 4 41.71 -38.70 -19.34
N SER A 5 40.49 -39.13 -19.67
CA SER A 5 39.73 -38.70 -20.85
C SER A 5 39.57 -37.17 -20.90
N LEU A 6 40.01 -36.56 -22.01
CA LEU A 6 39.87 -35.12 -22.30
C LEU A 6 38.41 -34.64 -22.22
N ARG A 7 37.42 -35.54 -22.43
CA ARG A 7 36.00 -35.22 -22.26
C ARG A 7 35.59 -34.95 -20.80
N LYS A 8 36.28 -35.52 -19.82
CA LYS A 8 36.02 -35.25 -18.39
C LYS A 8 36.65 -33.95 -17.90
N ARG A 9 37.68 -33.43 -18.59
CA ARG A 9 38.29 -32.12 -18.27
C ARG A 9 37.44 -30.95 -18.78
N SER A 10 36.85 -31.05 -19.97
CA SER A 10 35.95 -30.02 -20.50
C SER A 10 34.62 -29.90 -19.74
N GLN A 11 34.12 -30.99 -19.14
CA GLN A 11 32.94 -30.93 -18.25
C GLN A 11 33.24 -30.38 -16.85
N MET A 12 34.52 -30.30 -16.46
CA MET A 12 34.93 -29.85 -15.13
C MET A 12 35.29 -28.36 -15.08
N ILE A 13 35.50 -27.72 -16.24
CA ILE A 13 35.83 -26.28 -16.35
C ILE A 13 34.57 -25.42 -16.57
N PHE A 14 33.44 -26.01 -16.98
CA PHE A 14 32.15 -25.32 -17.14
C PHE A 14 31.25 -25.38 -15.89
N ARG A 15 31.81 -25.55 -14.69
CA ARG A 15 31.05 -25.60 -13.43
C ARG A 15 31.42 -24.51 -12.43
N ASN A 16 32.02 -23.40 -12.87
CA ASN A 16 32.37 -22.26 -12.01
C ASN A 16 32.22 -20.90 -12.74
N HIS A 17 31.09 -20.69 -13.40
CA HIS A 17 30.64 -19.40 -13.94
C HIS A 17 29.11 -19.51 -13.95
N PHE A 18 28.33 -18.93 -13.05
CA PHE A 18 28.39 -17.66 -12.36
C PHE A 18 27.95 -17.90 -10.91
N LEU A 19 28.67 -17.34 -9.93
CA LEU A 19 28.02 -16.97 -8.69
C LEU A 19 27.13 -15.77 -9.05
N THR A 20 25.95 -16.01 -9.58
CA THR A 20 24.93 -14.97 -9.70
C THR A 20 24.66 -14.52 -8.28
N HIS A 21 25.01 -13.28 -7.97
CA HIS A 21 24.51 -12.61 -6.79
C HIS A 21 23.00 -12.47 -7.03
N SER A 22 22.22 -13.50 -6.67
CA SER A 22 20.79 -13.50 -6.86
C SER A 22 20.21 -12.46 -5.92
N MET A 23 19.67 -11.38 -6.49
CA MET A 23 19.00 -10.33 -5.72
C MET A 23 17.92 -10.96 -4.84
N LYS A 24 17.99 -10.70 -3.53
CA LYS A 24 16.97 -11.13 -2.56
C LYS A 24 15.99 -9.98 -2.34
N ILE A 25 14.71 -10.21 -2.64
CA ILE A 25 13.64 -9.27 -2.33
C ILE A 25 13.16 -9.55 -0.91
N ASN A 26 13.18 -8.52 -0.05
CA ASN A 26 12.74 -8.64 1.35
C ASN A 26 11.29 -8.18 1.55
N ASN A 27 10.87 -7.13 0.84
CA ASN A 27 9.51 -6.60 0.85
C ASN A 27 9.22 -5.85 -0.46
N SER A 28 7.96 -5.78 -0.86
CA SER A 28 7.51 -4.95 -1.97
C SER A 28 6.27 -4.17 -1.54
N THR A 29 6.28 -2.85 -1.72
CA THR A 29 5.22 -1.95 -1.25
C THR A 29 4.70 -1.11 -2.40
N ILE A 30 3.39 -0.97 -2.49
CA ILE A 30 2.70 -0.08 -3.41
C ILE A 30 2.01 1.00 -2.58
N SER A 31 2.15 2.27 -2.95
CA SER A 31 1.59 3.38 -2.17
C SER A 31 0.90 4.44 -3.03
N LEU A 32 -0.20 4.97 -2.51
CA LEU A 32 -0.80 6.24 -2.95
C LEU A 32 -0.70 7.24 -1.83
N ASN A 33 -0.10 8.40 -2.11
CA ASN A 33 0.20 9.43 -1.12
C ASN A 33 -0.43 10.76 -1.53
N GLY A 34 -0.87 11.53 -0.55
CA GLY A 34 -1.34 12.90 -0.77
C GLY A 34 -2.72 12.98 -1.42
N LEU A 35 -3.57 11.95 -1.29
CA LEU A 35 -4.91 11.98 -1.87
C LEU A 35 -5.78 12.98 -1.08
N GLU A 36 -6.08 14.13 -1.69
CA GLU A 36 -6.85 15.19 -1.03
C GLU A 36 -8.35 15.06 -1.32
N PHE A 37 -9.16 15.04 -0.27
CA PHE A 37 -10.62 14.96 -0.36
C PHE A 37 -11.29 16.05 0.46
N LYS A 38 -12.35 16.64 -0.09
CA LYS A 38 -13.28 17.48 0.66
C LYS A 38 -14.47 16.62 1.08
N SER A 39 -14.60 16.36 2.37
CA SER A 39 -15.53 15.35 2.90
C SER A 39 -16.29 15.86 4.11
N LYS A 40 -17.51 15.36 4.27
CA LYS A 40 -18.40 15.68 5.41
C LYS A 40 -18.18 14.70 6.55
N ILE A 41 -16.94 14.63 7.02
CA ILE A 41 -16.55 13.79 8.15
C ILE A 41 -16.29 14.72 9.34
N GLY A 42 -17.05 14.52 10.41
CA GLY A 42 -16.97 15.38 11.60
C GLY A 42 -18.10 15.12 12.58
N LEU A 43 -17.87 15.47 13.84
CA LEU A 43 -18.85 15.31 14.90
C LEU A 43 -19.85 16.47 14.92
N PHE A 44 -19.40 17.67 14.56
CA PHE A 44 -20.21 18.87 14.66
C PHE A 44 -20.94 19.17 13.34
N ASP A 45 -22.14 19.73 13.43
CA ASP A 45 -22.98 19.99 12.25
C ASP A 45 -22.32 20.95 11.25
N PHE A 46 -21.58 21.96 11.74
CA PHE A 46 -20.85 22.90 10.89
C PHE A 46 -19.81 22.22 9.99
N GLU A 47 -19.22 21.10 10.45
CA GLU A 47 -18.25 20.32 9.70
C GLU A 47 -18.92 19.57 8.55
N LYS A 48 -20.16 19.13 8.75
CA LYS A 48 -20.96 18.41 7.74
C LYS A 48 -21.57 19.36 6.72
N GLU A 49 -21.80 20.61 7.09
CA GLU A 49 -22.27 21.64 6.16
C GLU A 49 -21.15 22.17 5.25
N SER A 50 -20.01 22.56 5.83
CA SER A 50 -18.90 23.18 5.09
C SER A 50 -17.96 22.17 4.43
N GLY A 51 -17.88 20.96 4.99
CA GLY A 51 -16.91 19.93 4.67
C GLY A 51 -15.51 20.26 5.21
N ASN A 52 -14.78 19.22 5.62
CA ASN A 52 -13.39 19.30 6.02
C ASN A 52 -12.49 18.80 4.88
N THR A 53 -11.24 19.27 4.85
CA THR A 53 -10.22 18.74 3.93
C THR A 53 -9.41 17.65 4.62
N PHE A 54 -9.34 16.49 3.97
CA PHE A 54 -8.56 15.35 4.41
C PHE A 54 -7.48 15.00 3.40
N ILE A 55 -6.35 14.49 3.90
CA ILE A 55 -5.31 13.86 3.09
C ILE A 55 -5.27 12.39 3.48
N VAL A 56 -5.32 11.50 2.49
CA VAL A 56 -5.20 10.06 2.69
C VAL A 56 -3.89 9.56 2.09
N ASN A 57 -3.13 8.82 2.90
CA ASN A 57 -1.97 8.05 2.46
C ASN A 57 -2.26 6.57 2.69
N VAL A 58 -1.96 5.73 1.71
CA VAL A 58 -2.09 4.28 1.83
C VAL A 58 -0.85 3.59 1.29
N SER A 59 -0.39 2.58 2.00
CA SER A 59 0.67 1.69 1.53
C SER A 59 0.29 0.24 1.77
N ILE A 60 0.47 -0.59 0.75
CA ILE A 60 0.15 -2.01 0.75
C ILE A 60 1.44 -2.79 0.51
N ASP A 61 1.83 -3.59 1.49
CA ASP A 61 2.84 -4.62 1.31
C ASP A 61 2.19 -5.85 0.67
N VAL A 62 2.86 -6.40 -0.33
CA VAL A 62 2.40 -7.57 -1.07
C VAL A 62 3.41 -8.71 -1.01
N ASP A 63 2.90 -9.93 -0.86
CA ASP A 63 3.76 -11.12 -0.69
C ASP A 63 4.40 -11.60 -2.00
N LYS A 64 3.69 -11.50 -3.12
CA LYS A 64 4.13 -12.02 -4.42
C LYS A 64 3.82 -11.01 -5.51
N ILE A 65 4.85 -10.35 -6.00
CA ILE A 65 4.83 -9.60 -7.25
C ILE A 65 5.48 -10.46 -8.33
N ILE A 66 4.84 -10.52 -9.49
CA ILE A 66 5.46 -11.07 -10.70
C ILE A 66 6.13 -9.90 -11.42
N TYR A 67 7.44 -9.99 -11.61
CA TYR A 67 8.25 -8.96 -12.26
C TYR A 67 8.37 -9.26 -13.77
N ASP A 68 7.23 -9.34 -14.45
CA ASP A 68 7.12 -9.71 -15.87
C ASP A 68 6.47 -8.64 -16.75
N ASP A 69 6.32 -7.41 -16.21
CA ASP A 69 5.69 -6.27 -16.90
C ASP A 69 4.21 -6.49 -17.23
N THR A 70 3.50 -7.29 -16.43
CA THR A 70 2.05 -7.47 -16.52
C THR A 70 1.32 -6.83 -15.34
N ILE A 71 0.08 -6.38 -15.58
CA ILE A 71 -0.81 -5.92 -14.51
C ILE A 71 -1.29 -7.10 -13.64
N GLU A 72 -1.24 -8.31 -14.20
CA GLU A 72 -1.65 -9.60 -13.62
C GLU A 72 -0.60 -10.13 -12.62
N GLY A 73 -0.22 -9.28 -11.68
CA GLY A 73 0.81 -9.58 -10.68
C GLY A 73 1.06 -8.45 -9.69
N THR A 74 0.32 -7.34 -9.80
CA THR A 74 0.50 -6.14 -8.98
C THR A 74 -0.85 -5.60 -8.49
N VAL A 75 -0.82 -4.71 -7.50
CA VAL A 75 -2.03 -4.00 -7.04
C VAL A 75 -2.32 -2.88 -8.04
N ASP A 76 -3.49 -2.91 -8.65
CA ASP A 76 -4.00 -1.78 -9.43
C ASP A 76 -4.32 -0.61 -8.48
N TYR A 77 -3.45 0.40 -8.48
CA TYR A 77 -3.64 1.60 -7.69
C TYR A 77 -4.85 2.42 -8.13
N SER A 78 -5.36 2.24 -9.36
CA SER A 78 -6.62 2.87 -9.81
C SER A 78 -7.79 2.35 -9.00
N ASN A 79 -7.87 1.03 -8.80
CA ASN A 79 -8.86 0.40 -7.93
C ASN A 79 -8.70 0.88 -6.47
N LEU A 80 -7.46 0.98 -5.98
CA LEU A 80 -7.18 1.48 -4.63
C LEU A 80 -7.70 2.91 -4.42
N PHE A 81 -7.47 3.80 -5.41
CA PHE A 81 -8.03 5.14 -5.40
C PHE A 81 -9.56 5.12 -5.37
N SER A 82 -10.21 4.34 -6.23
CA SER A 82 -11.67 4.25 -6.28
C SER A 82 -12.29 3.76 -4.97
N ILE A 83 -11.65 2.80 -4.28
CA ILE A 83 -12.08 2.34 -2.96
C ILE A 83 -12.04 3.48 -1.94
N ILE A 84 -10.93 4.23 -1.91
CA ILE A 84 -10.73 5.34 -0.98
C ILE A 84 -11.73 6.45 -1.28
N GLU A 85 -11.85 6.87 -2.53
CA GLU A 85 -12.77 7.93 -2.97
C GLU A 85 -14.23 7.58 -2.59
N SER A 86 -14.63 6.32 -2.78
CA SER A 86 -15.98 5.86 -2.42
C SER A 86 -16.30 6.08 -0.95
N GLU A 87 -15.39 5.73 -0.04
CA GLU A 87 -15.61 5.94 1.40
C GLU A 87 -15.47 7.41 1.80
N MET A 88 -14.51 8.14 1.21
CA MET A 88 -14.31 9.56 1.50
C MET A 88 -15.46 10.45 1.01
N SER A 89 -16.28 9.99 0.05
CA SER A 89 -17.47 10.70 -0.42
C SER A 89 -18.68 10.60 0.53
N LYS A 90 -18.66 9.68 1.49
CA LYS A 90 -19.77 9.43 2.42
C LYS A 90 -19.66 10.32 3.67
N GLU A 91 -20.79 10.46 4.37
CA GLU A 91 -20.84 11.19 5.63
C GLU A 91 -20.53 10.25 6.81
N TYR A 92 -19.63 10.69 7.69
CA TYR A 92 -19.24 9.96 8.89
C TYR A 92 -19.01 10.91 10.06
N ASN A 93 -19.05 10.39 11.27
CA ASN A 93 -18.72 11.17 12.46
C ASN A 93 -17.22 11.15 12.78
N LEU A 94 -16.54 10.04 12.47
CA LEU A 94 -15.19 9.72 12.95
C LEU A 94 -14.30 9.23 11.80
N ILE A 95 -13.05 9.67 11.77
CA ILE A 95 -12.06 9.24 10.78
C ILE A 95 -11.63 7.79 10.99
N GLU A 96 -11.72 7.29 12.21
CA GLU A 96 -11.44 5.91 12.59
C GLU A 96 -12.41 4.94 11.90
N THR A 97 -13.70 5.32 11.85
CA THR A 97 -14.73 4.55 11.14
C THR A 97 -14.41 4.50 9.64
N VAL A 98 -14.01 5.63 9.06
CA VAL A 98 -13.64 5.72 7.64
C VAL A 98 -12.42 4.86 7.35
N ALA A 99 -11.37 4.95 8.18
CA ALA A 99 -10.16 4.17 8.05
C ALA A 99 -10.43 2.67 8.08
N HIS A 100 -11.29 2.23 9.01
CA HIS A 100 -11.73 0.85 9.09
C HIS A 100 -12.51 0.40 7.84
N LYS A 101 -13.43 1.24 7.33
CA LYS A 101 -14.22 0.93 6.12
C LYS A 101 -13.34 0.82 4.88
N ILE A 102 -12.43 1.77 4.69
CA ILE A 102 -11.45 1.73 3.59
C ILE A 102 -10.61 0.45 3.68
N SER A 103 -10.01 0.18 4.83
CA SER A 103 -9.15 -1.00 5.01
C SER A 103 -9.92 -2.31 4.79
N SER A 104 -11.16 -2.41 5.28
CA SER A 104 -12.04 -3.56 5.03
C SER A 104 -12.35 -3.75 3.54
N SER A 105 -12.62 -2.66 2.82
CA SER A 105 -12.88 -2.70 1.37
C SER A 105 -11.64 -3.08 0.57
N ILE A 106 -10.45 -2.63 1.00
CA ILE A 106 -9.16 -3.01 0.43
C ILE A 106 -8.96 -4.54 0.57
N HIS A 107 -9.09 -5.09 1.78
CA HIS A 107 -8.92 -6.54 2.02
C HIS A 107 -9.95 -7.41 1.29
N SER A 108 -11.13 -6.89 0.98
CA SER A 108 -12.16 -7.66 0.26
C SER A 108 -11.99 -7.67 -1.26
N GLN A 109 -11.31 -6.67 -1.83
CA GLN A 109 -11.20 -6.49 -3.29
C GLN A 109 -9.79 -6.73 -3.83
N ILE A 110 -8.76 -6.51 -3.01
CA ILE A 110 -7.36 -6.64 -3.40
C ILE A 110 -6.81 -7.92 -2.78
N LYS A 111 -6.20 -8.77 -3.61
CA LYS A 111 -5.61 -10.04 -3.19
C LYS A 111 -4.14 -9.86 -2.83
N ASN A 112 -3.58 -10.84 -2.12
CA ASN A 112 -2.15 -10.92 -1.76
C ASN A 112 -1.63 -9.75 -0.91
N ILE A 113 -2.51 -9.14 -0.12
CA ILE A 113 -2.11 -8.13 0.86
C ILE A 113 -1.46 -8.85 2.04
N LYS A 114 -0.29 -8.36 2.45
CA LYS A 114 0.36 -8.77 3.69
C LYS A 114 0.08 -7.76 4.80
N LEU A 115 0.23 -6.48 4.47
CA LEU A 115 0.00 -5.36 5.37
C LEU A 115 -0.63 -4.22 4.57
N CYS A 116 -1.69 -3.63 5.09
CA CYS A 116 -2.23 -2.37 4.63
C CYS A 116 -2.07 -1.35 5.75
N ARG A 117 -1.31 -0.28 5.49
CA ARG A 117 -1.17 0.87 6.37
C ARG A 117 -1.90 2.04 5.72
N LEU A 118 -2.86 2.59 6.44
CA LEU A 118 -3.70 3.71 6.02
C LEU A 118 -3.53 4.84 7.02
N GLU A 119 -3.26 6.04 6.51
CA GLU A 119 -3.24 7.28 7.29
C GLU A 119 -4.30 8.23 6.74
N ILE A 120 -5.11 8.78 7.63
CA ILE A 120 -6.06 9.86 7.32
C ILE A 120 -5.67 11.07 8.14
N ILE A 121 -5.34 12.16 7.45
CA ILE A 121 -4.97 13.45 8.02
C ILE A 121 -6.15 14.39 7.83
N LYS A 122 -6.61 15.03 8.92
CA LYS A 122 -7.57 16.13 8.89
C LYS A 122 -6.82 17.44 8.97
N LYS A 123 -6.95 18.29 7.94
CA LYS A 123 -6.35 19.63 7.93
C LYS A 123 -7.19 20.56 8.80
N ASN A 124 -6.53 21.42 9.57
CA ASN A 124 -7.17 22.45 10.41
C ASN A 124 -8.30 21.89 11.31
N PRO A 125 -8.02 20.89 12.18
CA PRO A 125 -9.04 20.34 13.06
C PRO A 125 -9.60 21.45 13.99
N PRO A 126 -10.90 21.43 14.30
CA PRO A 126 -11.52 22.43 15.16
C PRO A 126 -11.14 22.18 16.62
N ILE A 127 -9.98 22.70 17.02
CA ILE A 127 -9.47 22.65 18.38
C ILE A 127 -9.13 24.05 18.86
N ASP A 128 -9.26 24.29 20.15
CA ASP A 128 -8.88 25.56 20.79
C ASP A 128 -7.35 25.63 20.94
N GLY A 129 -6.65 25.76 19.82
CA GLY A 129 -5.19 25.82 19.72
C GLY A 129 -4.70 25.95 18.28
N ASN A 130 -3.43 26.36 18.10
CA ASN A 130 -2.84 26.46 16.77
C ASN A 130 -2.15 25.16 16.38
N VAL A 131 -2.75 24.39 15.46
CA VAL A 131 -2.16 23.18 14.87
C VAL A 131 -2.43 23.12 13.37
N ASP A 132 -1.51 22.51 12.63
CA ASP A 132 -1.66 22.37 11.18
C ASP A 132 -2.67 21.26 10.82
N ASN A 133 -2.60 20.13 11.53
CA ASN A 133 -3.41 18.96 11.25
C ASN A 133 -3.47 17.99 12.45
N SER A 134 -4.39 17.02 12.35
CA SER A 134 -4.41 15.81 13.17
C SER A 134 -4.46 14.58 12.26
N SER A 135 -3.79 13.48 12.60
CA SER A 135 -3.85 12.25 11.81
C SER A 135 -4.23 11.02 12.65
N PHE A 136 -4.83 10.05 11.96
CA PHE A 136 -5.09 8.71 12.47
C PHE A 136 -4.46 7.68 11.53
N ILE A 137 -3.77 6.69 12.10
CA ILE A 137 -3.10 5.64 11.35
C ILE A 137 -3.66 4.29 11.77
N LEU A 138 -4.04 3.48 10.78
CA LEU A 138 -4.52 2.12 10.94
C LEU A 138 -3.63 1.17 10.15
N GLU A 139 -3.13 0.14 10.82
CA GLU A 139 -2.44 -0.99 10.19
C GLU A 139 -3.29 -2.25 10.30
N THR A 140 -3.43 -2.96 9.18
CA THR A 140 -4.20 -4.20 9.10
C THR A 140 -3.43 -5.25 8.31
N THR A 141 -3.54 -6.50 8.74
CA THR A 141 -3.00 -7.67 8.02
C THR A 141 -4.15 -8.55 7.58
N SER A 142 -3.94 -9.32 6.51
CA SER A 142 -4.87 -10.37 6.09
C SER A 142 -4.75 -11.63 6.95
#